data_AF-A0A061GQ14-F1
#
_entry.id   AF-A0A061GQ14-F1
#
_cell.length_a   1.000
_cell.length_b   1.000
_cell.length_c   1.000
_cell.angle_alpha   90.00
_cell.angle_beta   90.00
_cell.angle_gamma   90.00
#
_symmetry.space_group_name_H-M   'P 1'
#
loop_
_entity.id
_entity.type
_entity.pdbx_description
1 polymer ?
#
loop_
_entity_poly.entity_id
_entity_poly.type
_entity_poly.pdbx_seq_one_letter_code
_entity_poly.pdbx_strand_id
1 'polypeptide(L)'
;MALLAEEVVSLSKSVQEMSVDGDEPPSHYIVKDSFIGSADDPSPSLCPFPILDISHFSSPSSSFPETEVDKELEKLKLALSSSGCFQAIGHGISSSFLDKVRDVTKQFFALPGTEKQKYARAVNESEGYGSDRIVSDKQVLDWSHRLTLRVFPEDKRRFNLWPENPYDFRDIMDEYALKIKVVTDVVFKAMARSLNLEENSFLNEFGDQALMQARFNFYPSCSRPDLVLGVKPHTDRSGITVLLQDREVEGLQVLVDDKWVKVPVIPHALVINLGDQMQIMSNGIFKSPVHRVVTNSEKLRISVALFNEPEPENEIRAVDGLVDENRPRTAVQTTTGQNSFVCRTSSQAAKHPHCLTSNMAGMPLASDGVSLSRSIQEMSMNGDEPPPEFYVKDSSFTHTDYSDLSASISVPVIDISLLLSSKDELEKLRQALSSGGCFQAIGHGISNSFIDKVREVAKQFFGLPQEEKQKYSRAVNEVQGYGHDLIVSEKQVLDWNSRLFLRVFPEHQRKLDLWPENPNNFRRWRNH
;
A
#
# COMPACT_ATOMS: atom_id res chain seq x y z
N MET A 1 25.75 -22.27 27.53
CA MET A 1 24.44 -22.77 27.06
C MET A 1 23.94 -21.82 25.99
N ALA A 2 23.51 -22.38 24.86
CA ALA A 2 23.29 -21.68 23.59
C ALA A 2 22.25 -20.55 23.70
N LEU A 3 22.60 -19.40 23.12
CA LEU A 3 21.65 -18.36 22.73
C LEU A 3 20.78 -18.95 21.61
N LEU A 4 19.46 -18.99 21.81
CA LEU A 4 18.50 -19.36 20.78
C LEU A 4 18.48 -18.22 19.76
N ALA A 5 19.13 -18.45 18.62
CA ALA A 5 18.95 -17.65 17.42
C ALA A 5 17.47 -17.73 17.01
N GLU A 6 16.81 -16.59 16.89
CA GLU A 6 15.48 -16.49 16.29
C GLU A 6 15.55 -17.04 14.86
N GLU A 7 14.77 -18.08 14.57
CA GLU A 7 14.62 -18.61 13.21
C GLU A 7 13.88 -17.58 12.34
N VAL A 8 14.64 -16.69 11.70
CA VAL A 8 14.21 -16.14 10.42
C VAL A 8 13.97 -17.36 9.53
N VAL A 9 12.74 -17.55 9.04
CA VAL A 9 12.45 -18.58 8.04
C VAL A 9 13.29 -18.26 6.81
N SER A 10 14.48 -18.84 6.76
CA SER A 10 15.43 -18.73 5.68
C SER A 10 15.05 -19.78 4.67
N LEU A 11 14.66 -19.37 3.48
CA LEU A 11 14.48 -20.30 2.39
C LEU A 11 15.82 -20.94 2.07
N SER A 12 15.84 -22.26 1.93
CA SER A 12 17.07 -23.02 1.63
C SER A 12 17.60 -22.75 0.22
N LYS A 13 16.73 -22.27 -0.68
CA LYS A 13 17.03 -21.89 -2.06
C LYS A 13 16.28 -20.64 -2.46
N SER A 14 16.88 -19.83 -3.32
CA SER A 14 16.22 -18.71 -4.00
C SER A 14 15.30 -19.20 -5.13
N VAL A 15 14.33 -18.36 -5.56
CA VAL A 15 13.46 -18.69 -6.71
C VAL A 15 14.26 -18.90 -7.99
N GLN A 16 15.40 -18.23 -8.14
CA GLN A 16 16.28 -18.41 -9.28
C GLN A 16 16.99 -19.76 -9.25
N GLU A 17 17.50 -20.20 -8.10
CA GLU A 17 18.10 -21.52 -7.94
C GLU A 17 17.07 -22.63 -8.16
N MET A 18 15.89 -22.52 -7.54
CA MET A 18 14.79 -23.48 -7.74
C MET A 18 14.36 -23.58 -9.21
N SER A 19 14.33 -22.44 -9.92
CA SER A 19 14.04 -22.44 -11.35
C SER A 19 15.10 -23.13 -12.19
N VAL A 20 16.39 -23.02 -11.83
CA VAL A 20 17.49 -23.67 -12.56
C VAL A 20 17.48 -25.17 -12.32
N ASP A 21 17.18 -25.58 -11.09
CA ASP A 21 17.13 -26.99 -10.69
C ASP A 21 15.85 -27.71 -11.15
N GLY A 22 14.82 -26.95 -11.56
CA GLY A 22 13.52 -27.49 -11.94
C GLY A 22 12.67 -27.94 -10.74
N ASP A 23 12.95 -27.40 -9.56
CA ASP A 23 12.24 -27.74 -8.31
C ASP A 23 10.76 -27.32 -8.40
N GLU A 24 9.87 -28.08 -7.75
CA GLU A 24 8.49 -27.64 -7.53
C GLU A 24 8.44 -26.49 -6.50
N PRO A 25 7.57 -25.48 -6.69
CA PRO A 25 7.39 -24.39 -5.73
C PRO A 25 6.98 -24.90 -4.35
N PRO A 26 7.70 -24.54 -3.29
CA PRO A 26 7.29 -24.86 -1.92
C PRO A 26 6.02 -24.12 -1.50
N SER A 27 5.39 -24.59 -0.43
CA SER A 27 4.04 -24.19 0.00
C SER A 27 3.84 -22.69 0.22
N HIS A 28 4.90 -21.96 0.58
CA HIS A 28 4.84 -20.51 0.77
C HIS A 28 4.77 -19.72 -0.54
N TYR A 29 4.96 -20.33 -1.72
CA TYR A 29 4.66 -19.68 -3.01
C TYR A 29 3.29 -20.08 -3.57
N ILE A 30 2.69 -21.14 -3.03
CA ILE A 30 1.44 -21.70 -3.58
C ILE A 30 0.27 -20.78 -3.24
N VAL A 31 -0.35 -20.27 -4.29
CA VAL A 31 -1.53 -19.43 -4.23
C VAL A 31 -2.78 -20.34 -4.16
N LYS A 32 -3.73 -20.04 -3.26
CA LYS A 32 -4.99 -20.80 -3.17
C LYS A 32 -5.87 -20.54 -4.41
N ASP A 33 -6.59 -21.57 -4.86
CA ASP A 33 -7.42 -21.61 -6.09
C ASP A 33 -8.27 -20.35 -6.36
N SER A 34 -8.76 -19.67 -5.32
CA SER A 34 -9.58 -18.45 -5.43
C SER A 34 -8.87 -17.25 -6.09
N PHE A 35 -7.54 -17.24 -6.15
CA PHE A 35 -6.75 -16.15 -6.75
C PHE A 35 -6.21 -16.49 -8.13
N ILE A 36 -6.26 -17.76 -8.54
CA ILE A 36 -5.59 -18.23 -9.75
C ILE A 36 -6.42 -17.89 -11.00
N GLY A 37 -7.75 -17.86 -10.91
CA GLY A 37 -8.64 -17.40 -11.99
C GLY A 37 -8.17 -17.92 -13.36
N SER A 38 -8.48 -19.19 -13.66
CA SER A 38 -8.15 -19.95 -14.87
C SER A 38 -7.18 -19.25 -15.83
N ALA A 39 -5.89 -19.63 -15.76
CA ALA A 39 -4.87 -19.20 -16.72
C ALA A 39 -5.26 -19.50 -18.19
N ASP A 40 -6.22 -20.41 -18.39
CA ASP A 40 -6.72 -20.89 -19.67
C ASP A 40 -8.16 -20.46 -19.98
N ASP A 41 -8.76 -19.52 -19.26
CA ASP A 41 -10.08 -19.02 -19.69
C ASP A 41 -9.87 -18.31 -21.03
N PRO A 42 -10.46 -18.78 -22.15
CA PRO A 42 -10.30 -18.13 -23.43
C PRO A 42 -10.77 -16.69 -23.25
N SER A 43 -9.80 -15.77 -23.29
CA SER A 43 -10.01 -14.33 -23.32
C SER A 43 -11.28 -14.08 -24.12
N PRO A 44 -12.39 -13.66 -23.49
CA PRO A 44 -13.55 -13.30 -24.26
C PRO A 44 -13.07 -12.20 -25.19
N SER A 45 -13.25 -12.39 -26.48
CA SER A 45 -12.86 -11.47 -27.55
C SER A 45 -13.49 -10.09 -27.32
N LEU A 46 -12.87 -9.29 -26.45
CA LEU A 46 -13.41 -8.05 -25.92
C LEU A 46 -12.29 -7.01 -25.95
N CYS A 47 -12.29 -6.24 -27.04
CA CYS A 47 -11.48 -5.06 -27.31
C CYS A 47 -9.95 -5.23 -27.24
N PRO A 48 -9.20 -4.76 -28.26
CA PRO A 48 -7.74 -4.68 -28.15
C PRO A 48 -7.36 -3.81 -26.95
N PHE A 49 -6.33 -4.22 -26.21
CA PHE A 49 -5.79 -3.42 -25.09
C PHE A 49 -5.48 -2.00 -25.60
N PRO A 50 -5.85 -0.92 -24.89
CA PRO A 50 -5.71 0.44 -25.42
C PRO A 50 -4.26 0.77 -25.78
N ILE A 51 -4.04 1.25 -27.02
CA ILE A 51 -2.75 1.75 -27.51
C ILE A 51 -2.94 3.22 -27.86
N LEU A 52 -2.07 4.08 -27.34
CA LEU A 52 -2.10 5.51 -27.55
C LEU A 52 -0.77 6.01 -28.10
N ASP A 53 -0.84 6.88 -29.10
CA ASP A 53 0.32 7.60 -29.62
C ASP A 53 0.47 8.94 -28.90
N ILE A 54 1.33 8.97 -27.89
CA ILE A 54 1.52 10.15 -27.04
C ILE A 54 2.33 11.26 -27.73
N SER A 55 2.81 11.05 -28.96
CA SER A 55 3.42 12.12 -29.76
C SER A 55 2.41 13.22 -30.09
N HIS A 56 1.11 12.91 -30.14
CA HIS A 56 0.02 13.88 -30.31
C HIS A 56 -0.06 14.90 -29.15
N PHE A 57 0.52 14.58 -28.00
CA PHE A 57 0.48 15.44 -26.81
C PHE A 57 1.76 16.25 -26.61
N SER A 58 2.81 16.01 -27.40
CA SER A 58 4.11 16.64 -27.23
C SER A 58 4.21 17.97 -28.00
N SER A 59 4.29 19.10 -27.28
CA SER A 59 4.50 20.51 -27.72
C SER A 59 3.32 21.33 -28.29
N PRO A 60 3.34 22.68 -28.17
CA PRO A 60 2.18 23.58 -28.40
C PRO A 60 1.89 23.94 -29.87
N SER A 61 2.67 23.40 -30.81
CA SER A 61 2.60 23.68 -32.24
C SER A 61 2.52 22.36 -33.02
N SER A 62 1.59 21.49 -32.64
CA SER A 62 1.52 20.11 -33.13
C SER A 62 1.44 20.08 -34.65
N SER A 63 2.30 19.27 -35.26
CA SER A 63 2.23 18.82 -36.66
C SER A 63 0.92 18.10 -37.01
N PHE A 64 0.07 17.86 -36.02
CA PHE A 64 -1.23 17.20 -36.13
C PHE A 64 -2.37 18.21 -36.06
N PRO A 65 -3.45 18.02 -36.85
CA PRO A 65 -4.69 18.78 -36.72
C PRO A 65 -5.29 18.65 -35.32
N GLU A 66 -5.90 19.71 -34.81
CA GLU A 66 -6.57 19.75 -33.49
C GLU A 66 -7.57 18.59 -33.32
N THR A 67 -8.32 18.26 -34.38
CA THR A 67 -9.27 17.14 -34.39
C THR A 67 -8.62 15.76 -34.16
N GLU A 68 -7.34 15.58 -34.51
CA GLU A 68 -6.62 14.33 -34.24
C GLU A 68 -6.15 14.28 -32.79
N VAL A 69 -5.66 15.40 -32.26
CA VAL A 69 -5.28 15.54 -30.85
C VAL A 69 -6.50 15.28 -29.95
N ASP A 70 -7.66 15.85 -30.26
CA ASP A 70 -8.89 15.64 -29.49
C ASP A 70 -9.34 14.18 -29.49
N LYS A 71 -9.23 13.50 -30.64
CA LYS A 71 -9.54 12.05 -30.72
C LYS A 71 -8.61 11.25 -29.82
N GLU A 72 -7.32 11.58 -29.79
CA GLU A 72 -6.36 10.87 -28.96
C GLU A 72 -6.55 11.18 -27.46
N LEU A 73 -6.94 12.41 -27.10
CA LEU A 73 -7.34 12.79 -25.74
C LEU A 73 -8.60 12.04 -25.27
N GLU A 74 -9.60 11.87 -26.14
CA GLU A 74 -10.79 11.08 -25.80
C GLU A 74 -10.45 9.59 -25.63
N LYS A 75 -9.55 9.02 -26.46
CA LYS A 75 -9.03 7.67 -26.22
C LYS A 75 -8.31 7.55 -24.88
N LEU A 76 -7.51 8.56 -24.51
CA LEU A 76 -6.80 8.60 -23.22
C LEU A 76 -7.78 8.56 -22.06
N LYS A 77 -8.78 9.46 -22.10
CA LYS A 77 -9.83 9.54 -21.10
C LYS A 77 -10.57 8.22 -20.96
N LEU A 78 -11.00 7.62 -22.08
CA LEU A 78 -11.70 6.34 -22.08
C LEU A 78 -10.85 5.22 -21.50
N ALA A 79 -9.58 5.10 -21.89
CA ALA A 79 -8.68 4.08 -21.37
C ALA A 79 -8.47 4.24 -19.86
N LEU A 80 -8.19 5.45 -19.39
CA LEU A 80 -7.95 5.72 -17.97
C LEU A 80 -9.21 5.61 -17.11
N SER A 81 -10.39 5.94 -17.64
CA SER A 81 -11.67 5.81 -16.91
C SER A 81 -12.24 4.38 -16.89
N SER A 82 -11.85 3.53 -17.84
CA SER A 82 -12.32 2.13 -17.92
C SER A 82 -11.32 1.15 -17.31
N SER A 83 -10.15 1.00 -17.91
CA SER A 83 -9.11 0.04 -17.51
C SER A 83 -8.03 0.66 -16.61
N GLY A 84 -7.95 1.98 -16.50
CA GLY A 84 -6.92 2.66 -15.70
C GLY A 84 -5.50 2.52 -16.27
N CYS A 85 -5.37 2.00 -17.49
CA CYS A 85 -4.08 1.71 -18.12
C CYS A 85 -4.15 1.64 -19.65
N PHE A 86 -3.01 1.87 -20.29
CA PHE A 86 -2.82 1.80 -21.75
C PHE A 86 -1.36 1.53 -22.12
N GLN A 87 -1.11 1.20 -23.39
CA GLN A 87 0.23 1.12 -23.97
C GLN A 87 0.55 2.40 -24.76
N ALA A 88 1.60 3.11 -24.37
CA ALA A 88 2.08 4.32 -25.04
C ALA A 88 3.09 3.97 -26.15
N ILE A 89 2.86 4.49 -27.34
CA ILE A 89 3.81 4.58 -28.46
C ILE A 89 4.10 6.06 -28.76
N GLY A 90 5.07 6.34 -29.63
CA GLY A 90 5.42 7.72 -29.99
C GLY A 90 6.00 8.55 -28.83
N HIS A 91 6.42 7.90 -27.74
CA HIS A 91 6.95 8.52 -26.52
C HIS A 91 8.37 9.10 -26.67
N GLY A 92 8.96 9.09 -27.87
CA GLY A 92 10.24 9.73 -28.18
C GLY A 92 11.51 9.04 -27.67
N ILE A 93 11.39 7.91 -26.95
CA ILE A 93 12.55 7.12 -26.50
C ILE A 93 12.94 6.13 -27.60
N SER A 94 14.21 6.12 -28.00
CA SER A 94 14.68 5.23 -29.06
C SER A 94 14.58 3.76 -28.67
N SER A 95 14.22 2.91 -29.64
CA SER A 95 14.11 1.47 -29.46
C SER A 95 15.43 0.83 -28.98
N SER A 96 16.55 1.28 -29.54
CA SER A 96 17.88 0.83 -29.13
C SER A 96 18.23 1.19 -27.69
N PHE A 97 17.72 2.30 -27.16
CA PHE A 97 17.93 2.67 -25.76
C PHE A 97 17.07 1.82 -24.82
N LEU A 98 15.80 1.56 -25.16
CA LEU A 98 14.96 0.64 -24.39
C LEU A 98 15.54 -0.79 -24.35
N ASP A 99 16.15 -1.24 -25.45
CA ASP A 99 16.88 -2.51 -25.48
C ASP A 99 18.09 -2.49 -24.53
N LYS A 100 18.88 -1.40 -24.50
CA LYS A 100 19.97 -1.25 -23.52
C LYS A 100 19.49 -1.33 -22.07
N VAL A 101 18.36 -0.71 -21.73
CA VAL A 101 17.75 -0.77 -20.37
C VAL A 101 17.43 -2.22 -20.01
N ARG A 102 16.86 -3.00 -20.95
CA ARG A 102 16.61 -4.44 -20.74
C ARG A 102 17.90 -5.22 -20.60
N ASP A 103 18.90 -4.93 -21.41
CA ASP A 103 20.17 -5.65 -21.41
C ASP A 103 20.92 -5.47 -20.10
N VAL A 104 21.02 -4.24 -19.58
CA VAL A 104 21.66 -4.04 -18.26
C VAL A 104 20.88 -4.69 -17.12
N THR A 105 19.55 -4.74 -17.24
CA THR A 105 18.69 -5.47 -16.29
C THR A 105 19.02 -6.96 -16.30
N LYS A 106 19.04 -7.58 -17.50
CA LYS A 106 19.38 -9.00 -17.66
C LYS A 106 20.78 -9.31 -17.16
N GLN A 107 21.76 -8.48 -17.50
CA GLN A 107 23.15 -8.63 -17.07
C GLN A 107 23.26 -8.58 -15.54
N PHE A 108 22.60 -7.61 -14.87
CA PHE A 108 22.59 -7.55 -13.42
C PHE A 108 22.02 -8.82 -12.77
N PHE A 109 20.86 -9.31 -13.23
CA PHE A 109 20.25 -10.52 -12.65
C PHE A 109 20.99 -11.82 -12.99
N ALA A 110 21.81 -11.82 -14.05
CA ALA A 110 22.72 -12.91 -14.40
C ALA A 110 23.99 -12.96 -13.54
N LEU A 111 24.29 -11.91 -12.76
CA LEU A 111 25.45 -11.92 -11.86
C LEU A 111 25.31 -12.99 -10.76
N PRO A 112 26.44 -13.49 -10.22
CA PRO A 112 26.44 -14.38 -9.06
C PRO A 112 25.65 -13.78 -7.88
N GLY A 113 25.02 -14.64 -7.08
CA GLY A 113 24.26 -14.21 -5.91
C GLY A 113 25.06 -13.32 -4.96
N THR A 114 26.34 -13.61 -4.76
CA THR A 114 27.27 -12.82 -3.94
C THR A 114 27.48 -11.40 -4.46
N GLU A 115 27.46 -11.20 -5.78
CA GLU A 115 27.58 -9.87 -6.39
C GLU A 115 26.28 -9.07 -6.24
N LYS A 116 25.13 -9.70 -6.46
CA LYS A 116 23.81 -9.06 -6.29
C LYS A 116 23.55 -8.67 -4.83
N GLN A 117 24.01 -9.51 -3.88
CA GLN A 117 23.82 -9.29 -2.45
C GLN A 117 24.56 -8.05 -1.93
N LYS A 118 25.56 -7.51 -2.66
CA LYS A 118 26.19 -6.22 -2.32
C LYS A 118 25.20 -5.06 -2.29
N TYR A 119 24.10 -5.19 -3.04
CA TYR A 119 23.04 -4.18 -3.15
C TYR A 119 21.80 -4.56 -2.35
N ALA A 120 21.92 -5.52 -1.42
CA ALA A 120 20.76 -6.07 -0.70
C ALA A 120 19.99 -4.99 0.06
N ARG A 121 18.66 -5.13 0.03
CA ARG A 121 17.76 -4.29 0.81
C ARG A 121 17.96 -4.57 2.31
N ALA A 122 18.19 -3.51 3.08
CA ALA A 122 18.32 -3.63 4.53
C ALA A 122 16.97 -3.92 5.21
N VAL A 123 17.02 -4.42 6.45
CA VAL A 123 15.86 -4.98 7.17
C VAL A 123 14.71 -3.99 7.35
N ASN A 124 14.85 -2.68 7.19
CA ASN A 124 13.73 -1.71 7.28
C ASN A 124 13.70 -0.69 6.14
N GLU A 125 14.33 -1.02 5.02
CA GLU A 125 14.42 -0.14 3.86
C GLU A 125 13.53 -0.64 2.73
N SER A 126 13.08 0.26 1.85
CA SER A 126 12.36 -0.10 0.61
C SER A 126 13.30 -0.31 -0.59
N GLU A 127 14.50 0.29 -0.54
CA GLU A 127 15.49 0.28 -1.61
C GLU A 127 16.50 -0.87 -1.47
N GLY A 128 16.92 -1.44 -2.60
CA GLY A 128 17.90 -2.51 -2.70
C GLY A 128 17.37 -3.77 -3.40
N TYR A 129 18.25 -4.76 -3.51
CA TYR A 129 18.03 -6.08 -4.09
C TYR A 129 17.40 -7.04 -3.07
N GLY A 130 16.42 -7.83 -3.49
CA GLY A 130 15.83 -8.91 -2.69
C GLY A 130 14.51 -9.44 -3.23
N SER A 131 13.96 -10.46 -2.57
CA SER A 131 12.61 -10.98 -2.80
C SER A 131 11.59 -10.30 -1.88
N ASP A 132 10.36 -10.81 -1.82
CA ASP A 132 9.39 -10.43 -0.78
C ASP A 132 9.99 -10.58 0.62
N ARG A 133 9.65 -9.64 1.51
CA ARG A 133 9.96 -9.78 2.94
C ARG A 133 9.04 -10.85 3.51
N ILE A 134 9.64 -11.82 4.20
CA ILE A 134 8.89 -12.84 4.94
C ILE A 134 8.51 -12.22 6.28
N VAL A 135 7.23 -11.93 6.46
CA VAL A 135 6.67 -11.35 7.69
C VAL A 135 5.80 -12.36 8.46
N SER A 136 5.50 -13.51 7.87
CA SER A 136 4.76 -14.61 8.50
C SER A 136 4.95 -15.93 7.75
N ASP A 137 4.96 -17.05 8.47
CA ASP A 137 4.98 -18.40 7.89
C ASP A 137 3.75 -18.75 7.05
N LYS A 138 2.67 -17.96 7.18
CA LYS A 138 1.43 -18.12 6.42
C LYS A 138 1.35 -17.21 5.19
N GLN A 139 2.38 -16.39 4.97
CA GLN A 139 2.43 -15.47 3.84
C GLN A 139 2.67 -16.23 2.55
N VAL A 140 1.93 -15.86 1.50
CA VAL A 140 2.25 -16.29 0.13
C VAL A 140 3.25 -15.32 -0.48
N LEU A 141 4.42 -15.81 -0.86
CA LEU A 141 5.52 -15.07 -1.46
C LEU A 141 5.37 -14.98 -2.97
N ASP A 142 5.86 -13.88 -3.54
CA ASP A 142 5.94 -13.69 -4.99
C ASP A 142 7.10 -14.50 -5.60
N TRP A 143 6.85 -15.12 -6.77
CA TRP A 143 7.87 -15.82 -7.56
C TRP A 143 8.73 -14.82 -8.35
N SER A 144 9.43 -13.93 -7.64
CA SER A 144 10.28 -12.91 -8.25
C SER A 144 11.42 -12.43 -7.35
N HIS A 145 12.44 -11.88 -8.00
CA HIS A 145 13.43 -11.01 -7.37
C HIS A 145 13.27 -9.58 -7.88
N ARG A 146 13.63 -8.62 -7.05
CA ARG A 146 13.50 -7.20 -7.33
C ARG A 146 14.77 -6.44 -6.95
N LEU A 147 15.10 -5.43 -7.74
CA LEU A 147 16.01 -4.35 -7.35
C LEU A 147 15.18 -3.07 -7.35
N THR A 148 15.10 -2.38 -6.22
CA THR A 148 14.37 -1.10 -6.11
C THR A 148 15.35 0.04 -5.82
N LEU A 149 15.34 1.09 -6.63
CA LEU A 149 16.25 2.22 -6.52
C LEU A 149 15.45 3.51 -6.57
N ARG A 150 15.74 4.46 -5.68
CA ARG A 150 15.27 5.83 -5.86
C ARG A 150 16.05 6.51 -6.99
N VAL A 151 15.32 7.13 -7.92
CA VAL A 151 15.88 7.89 -9.05
C VAL A 151 15.56 9.39 -8.98
N PHE A 152 14.45 9.78 -8.32
CA PHE A 152 14.19 11.19 -7.96
C PHE A 152 13.65 11.31 -6.53
N PRO A 153 13.89 12.46 -5.87
CA PRO A 153 14.79 13.54 -6.29
C PRO A 153 16.27 13.11 -6.24
N GLU A 154 17.13 13.79 -7.00
CA GLU A 154 18.51 13.33 -7.27
C GLU A 154 19.40 13.33 -6.03
N ASP A 155 19.22 14.32 -5.15
CA ASP A 155 19.97 14.48 -3.90
C ASP A 155 19.65 13.39 -2.86
N LYS A 156 18.53 12.68 -3.02
CA LYS A 156 18.11 11.58 -2.15
C LYS A 156 18.54 10.20 -2.67
N ARG A 157 19.23 10.13 -3.81
CA ARG A 157 19.69 8.86 -4.38
C ARG A 157 20.73 8.19 -3.49
N ARG A 158 20.55 6.90 -3.26
CA ARG A 158 21.51 6.06 -2.51
C ARG A 158 22.43 5.33 -3.46
N PHE A 159 23.46 6.01 -3.98
CA PHE A 159 24.38 5.44 -4.98
C PHE A 159 25.09 4.16 -4.55
N ASN A 160 25.24 3.94 -3.24
CA ASN A 160 25.78 2.67 -2.71
C ASN A 160 24.87 1.45 -3.02
N LEU A 161 23.58 1.68 -3.34
CA LEU A 161 22.65 0.64 -3.78
C LEU A 161 22.56 0.52 -5.31
N TRP A 162 23.15 1.46 -6.05
CA TRP A 162 23.14 1.44 -7.51
C TRP A 162 24.25 0.52 -8.04
N PRO A 163 23.94 -0.53 -8.82
CA PRO A 163 24.93 -1.44 -9.39
C PRO A 163 26.06 -0.74 -10.15
N GLU A 164 27.28 -1.22 -9.92
CA GLU A 164 28.49 -0.83 -10.69
C GLU A 164 28.82 -1.85 -11.78
N ASN A 165 28.19 -3.03 -11.69
CA ASN A 165 28.25 -4.08 -12.68
C ASN A 165 26.80 -4.43 -13.07
N PRO A 166 26.40 -4.30 -14.34
CA PRO A 166 27.22 -3.88 -15.49
C PRO A 166 27.67 -2.41 -15.42
N TYR A 167 28.81 -2.09 -16.06
CA TYR A 167 29.48 -0.79 -15.91
C TYR A 167 28.62 0.39 -16.39
N ASP A 168 27.78 0.19 -17.41
CA ASP A 168 26.86 1.21 -17.94
C ASP A 168 25.55 1.34 -17.15
N PHE A 169 25.33 0.55 -16.07
CA PHE A 169 24.03 0.50 -15.38
C PHE A 169 23.60 1.88 -14.87
N ARG A 170 24.49 2.60 -14.19
CA ARG A 170 24.15 3.88 -13.55
C ARG A 170 23.77 4.94 -14.58
N ASP A 171 24.57 5.08 -15.63
CA ASP A 171 24.37 6.09 -16.68
C ASP A 171 23.10 5.82 -17.48
N ILE A 172 22.86 4.54 -17.83
CA ILE A 172 21.62 4.14 -18.52
C ILE A 172 20.40 4.43 -17.64
N MET A 173 20.48 4.19 -16.33
CA MET A 173 19.35 4.40 -15.44
C MET A 173 19.06 5.86 -15.15
N ASP A 174 20.10 6.69 -15.05
CA ASP A 174 19.94 8.14 -14.94
C ASP A 174 19.27 8.71 -16.20
N GLU A 175 19.79 8.35 -17.39
CA GLU A 175 19.20 8.78 -18.66
C GLU A 175 17.75 8.27 -18.81
N TYR A 176 17.49 7.01 -18.42
CA TYR A 176 16.15 6.43 -18.53
C TYR A 176 15.15 7.12 -17.60
N ALA A 177 15.54 7.40 -16.35
CA ALA A 177 14.69 8.12 -15.39
C ALA A 177 14.33 9.52 -15.91
N LEU A 178 15.29 10.26 -16.45
CA LEU A 178 15.04 11.58 -17.06
C LEU A 178 14.05 11.51 -18.23
N LYS A 179 14.22 10.53 -19.14
CA LYS A 179 13.27 10.36 -20.25
C LYS A 179 11.87 9.98 -19.77
N ILE A 180 11.76 9.14 -18.74
CA ILE A 180 10.46 8.75 -18.17
C ILE A 180 9.78 9.90 -17.43
N LYS A 181 10.55 10.79 -16.79
CA LYS A 181 10.02 12.04 -16.23
C LYS A 181 9.34 12.89 -17.31
N VAL A 182 10.00 13.08 -18.46
CA VAL A 182 9.41 13.80 -19.61
C VAL A 182 8.13 13.12 -20.11
N VAL A 183 8.11 11.79 -20.26
CA VAL A 183 6.91 11.04 -20.65
C VAL A 183 5.78 11.25 -19.64
N THR A 184 6.09 11.23 -18.35
CA THR A 184 5.13 11.42 -17.27
C THR A 184 4.50 12.81 -17.31
N ASP A 185 5.32 13.85 -17.51
CA ASP A 185 4.84 15.25 -17.64
C ASP A 185 3.87 15.40 -18.82
N VAL A 186 4.21 14.81 -19.98
CA VAL A 186 3.33 14.82 -21.17
C VAL A 186 1.98 14.15 -20.86
N VAL A 187 2.01 13.01 -20.17
CA VAL A 187 0.79 12.27 -19.81
C VAL A 187 -0.06 13.03 -18.81
N PHE A 188 0.52 13.65 -17.76
CA PHE A 188 -0.24 14.46 -16.81
C PHE A 188 -0.94 15.64 -17.47
N LYS A 189 -0.27 16.31 -18.40
CA LYS A 189 -0.84 17.43 -19.15
C LYS A 189 -1.97 16.96 -20.07
N ALA A 190 -1.79 15.83 -20.76
CA ALA A 190 -2.83 15.23 -21.58
C ALA A 190 -4.05 14.80 -20.73
N MET A 191 -3.82 14.24 -19.54
CA MET A 191 -4.89 13.89 -18.60
C MET A 191 -5.69 15.11 -18.17
N ALA A 192 -5.04 16.20 -17.79
CA ALA A 192 -5.70 17.45 -17.43
C ALA A 192 -6.55 18.00 -18.59
N ARG A 193 -5.97 18.07 -19.79
CA ARG A 193 -6.67 18.50 -21.01
C ARG A 193 -7.89 17.63 -21.34
N SER A 194 -7.78 16.30 -21.20
CA SER A 194 -8.90 15.38 -21.45
C SER A 194 -10.10 15.58 -20.50
N LEU A 195 -9.87 16.22 -19.36
CA LEU A 195 -10.88 16.59 -18.37
C LEU A 195 -11.26 18.08 -18.42
N ASN A 196 -10.77 18.83 -19.42
CA ASN A 196 -10.95 20.28 -19.54
C ASN A 196 -10.44 21.07 -18.33
N LEU A 197 -9.33 20.63 -17.74
CA LEU A 197 -8.65 21.31 -16.63
C LEU A 197 -7.49 22.19 -17.14
N GLU A 198 -6.97 23.05 -16.27
CA GLU A 198 -5.70 23.72 -16.51
C GLU A 198 -4.59 22.67 -16.66
N GLU A 199 -3.70 22.87 -17.64
CA GLU A 199 -2.78 21.85 -18.14
C GLU A 199 -1.87 21.26 -17.05
N ASN A 200 -1.49 22.03 -16.04
CA ASN A 200 -0.61 21.60 -14.96
C ASN A 200 -1.36 21.16 -13.70
N SER A 201 -2.70 21.08 -13.72
CA SER A 201 -3.50 20.80 -12.52
C SER A 201 -3.08 19.50 -11.81
N PHE A 202 -2.78 18.42 -12.55
CA PHE A 202 -2.27 17.19 -11.95
C PHE A 202 -0.78 17.26 -11.61
N LEU A 203 0.02 17.92 -12.44
CA LEU A 203 1.47 18.04 -12.24
C LEU A 203 1.78 18.79 -10.94
N ASN A 204 1.03 19.86 -10.65
CA ASN A 204 1.20 20.68 -9.46
C ASN A 204 0.94 19.91 -8.16
N GLU A 205 0.09 18.88 -8.16
CA GLU A 205 -0.19 18.07 -6.98
C GLU A 205 1.01 17.17 -6.60
N PHE A 206 1.94 16.91 -7.54
CA PHE A 206 3.13 16.09 -7.26
C PHE A 206 4.24 16.84 -6.55
N GLY A 207 4.30 18.17 -6.71
CA GLY A 207 5.36 19.01 -6.16
C GLY A 207 6.69 18.93 -6.92
N ASP A 208 7.63 19.77 -6.52
CA ASP A 208 8.96 19.89 -7.15
C ASP A 208 9.92 18.76 -6.73
N GLN A 209 9.65 18.12 -5.59
CA GLN A 209 10.43 17.03 -4.99
C GLN A 209 9.72 15.67 -5.09
N ALA A 210 8.85 15.51 -6.09
CA ALA A 210 8.17 14.26 -6.39
C ALA A 210 9.13 13.06 -6.36
N LEU A 211 8.69 11.99 -5.70
CA LEU A 211 9.49 10.79 -5.51
C LEU A 211 9.33 9.88 -6.72
N MET A 212 10.44 9.48 -7.34
CA MET A 212 10.43 8.45 -8.37
C MET A 212 11.31 7.27 -7.99
N GLN A 213 10.75 6.06 -8.04
CA GLN A 213 11.45 4.82 -7.77
C GLN A 213 11.45 3.92 -9.01
N ALA A 214 12.63 3.43 -9.39
CA ALA A 214 12.79 2.39 -10.39
C ALA A 214 12.80 1.01 -9.73
N ARG A 215 11.99 0.08 -10.22
CA ARG A 215 11.95 -1.32 -9.81
C ARG A 215 12.22 -2.22 -11.00
N PHE A 216 13.31 -2.95 -10.92
CA PHE A 216 13.65 -4.00 -11.85
C PHE A 216 13.11 -5.30 -11.29
N ASN A 217 12.27 -5.98 -12.06
CA ASN A 217 11.68 -7.24 -11.66
C ASN A 217 12.27 -8.35 -12.52
N PHE A 218 12.61 -9.45 -11.86
CA PHE A 218 13.10 -10.67 -12.49
C PHE A 218 12.21 -11.82 -12.07
N TYR A 219 11.61 -12.48 -13.06
CA TYR A 219 10.71 -13.60 -12.90
C TYR A 219 11.38 -14.82 -13.53
N PRO A 220 12.01 -15.70 -12.73
CA PRO A 220 12.48 -16.99 -13.22
C PRO A 220 11.30 -17.81 -13.78
N SER A 221 11.61 -18.73 -14.70
CA SER A 221 10.64 -19.76 -15.09
C SER A 221 10.22 -20.58 -13.88
N CYS A 222 9.04 -21.21 -13.94
CA CYS A 222 8.51 -22.02 -12.85
C CYS A 222 8.07 -23.38 -13.39
N SER A 223 8.44 -24.47 -12.72
CA SER A 223 8.00 -25.83 -13.07
C SER A 223 6.47 -26.01 -12.95
N ARG A 224 5.84 -25.23 -12.04
CA ARG A 224 4.40 -25.22 -11.76
C ARG A 224 3.84 -23.80 -11.80
N PRO A 225 3.80 -23.17 -13.01
CA PRO A 225 3.32 -21.79 -13.15
C PRO A 225 1.84 -21.65 -12.81
N ASP A 226 1.10 -22.76 -12.79
CA ASP A 226 -0.29 -22.87 -12.35
C ASP A 226 -0.49 -22.61 -10.85
N LEU A 227 0.55 -22.77 -10.02
CA LEU A 227 0.46 -22.67 -8.57
C LEU A 227 0.94 -21.34 -7.99
N VAL A 228 1.66 -20.53 -8.77
CA VAL A 228 2.38 -19.36 -8.25
C VAL A 228 2.05 -18.10 -9.05
N LEU A 229 2.35 -16.94 -8.47
CA LEU A 229 2.30 -15.67 -9.17
C LEU A 229 3.67 -14.99 -9.09
N GLY A 230 4.09 -14.38 -10.20
CA GLY A 230 5.27 -13.53 -10.23
C GLY A 230 5.06 -12.28 -9.36
N VAL A 231 3.85 -11.71 -9.39
CA VAL A 231 3.38 -10.69 -8.46
C VAL A 231 1.90 -10.92 -8.16
N LYS A 232 1.53 -10.98 -6.88
CA LYS A 232 0.14 -11.09 -6.41
C LYS A 232 -0.76 -9.94 -6.91
N PRO A 233 -2.11 -10.12 -6.96
CA PRO A 233 -3.05 -9.06 -7.30
C PRO A 233 -2.91 -7.85 -6.36
N HIS A 234 -2.74 -6.66 -6.92
CA HIS A 234 -2.62 -5.40 -6.18
C HIS A 234 -3.00 -4.19 -7.04
N THR A 235 -3.22 -3.04 -6.42
CA THR A 235 -3.16 -1.71 -7.05
C THR A 235 -1.80 -1.08 -6.72
N ASP A 236 -1.36 -0.15 -7.57
CA ASP A 236 -0.18 0.64 -7.27
C ASP A 236 -0.56 1.81 -6.35
N ARG A 237 0.22 2.02 -5.29
CA ARG A 237 0.06 3.19 -4.43
C ARG A 237 0.30 4.50 -5.18
N SER A 238 1.28 4.47 -6.11
CA SER A 238 1.83 5.64 -6.80
C SER A 238 0.77 6.50 -7.50
N GLY A 239 1.14 7.67 -7.99
CA GLY A 239 0.22 8.42 -8.86
C GLY A 239 0.18 7.79 -10.26
N ILE A 240 1.35 7.47 -10.81
CA ILE A 240 1.48 6.85 -12.13
C ILE A 240 2.65 5.88 -12.14
N THR A 241 2.48 4.77 -12.85
CA THR A 241 3.51 3.78 -13.11
C THR A 241 3.77 3.71 -14.60
N VAL A 242 5.04 3.79 -14.98
CA VAL A 242 5.51 3.58 -16.36
C VAL A 242 6.36 2.31 -16.40
N LEU A 243 5.90 1.32 -17.16
CA LEU A 243 6.45 -0.02 -17.19
C LEU A 243 7.00 -0.35 -18.58
N LEU A 244 8.31 -0.63 -18.64
CA LEU A 244 8.94 -1.32 -19.76
C LEU A 244 8.82 -2.83 -19.55
N GLN A 245 8.00 -3.48 -20.36
CA GLN A 245 7.87 -4.94 -20.36
C GLN A 245 9.09 -5.63 -20.98
N ASP A 246 9.18 -6.94 -20.75
CA ASP A 246 10.04 -7.82 -21.52
C ASP A 246 9.80 -7.63 -23.03
N ARG A 247 10.81 -7.96 -23.84
CA ARG A 247 10.74 -7.82 -25.29
C ARG A 247 9.79 -8.83 -25.94
N GLU A 248 9.69 -10.03 -25.36
CA GLU A 248 8.96 -11.16 -25.98
C GLU A 248 8.08 -11.92 -24.99
N VAL A 249 8.34 -11.82 -23.69
CA VAL A 249 7.67 -12.66 -22.68
C VAL A 249 6.52 -11.92 -22.01
N GLU A 250 5.30 -12.37 -22.30
CA GLU A 250 4.09 -11.89 -21.65
C GLU A 250 4.03 -12.28 -20.17
N GLY A 251 3.20 -11.58 -19.39
CA GLY A 251 2.99 -11.97 -17.98
C GLY A 251 2.11 -11.01 -17.20
N LEU A 252 2.04 -9.74 -17.61
CA LEU A 252 1.16 -8.76 -16.97
C LEU A 252 -0.31 -9.05 -17.30
N GLN A 253 -1.16 -9.05 -16.28
CA GLN A 253 -2.61 -9.13 -16.40
C GLN A 253 -3.27 -8.02 -15.57
N VAL A 254 -4.31 -7.42 -16.13
CA VAL A 254 -5.11 -6.37 -15.50
C VAL A 254 -6.54 -6.88 -15.31
N LEU A 255 -7.15 -6.61 -14.17
CA LEU A 255 -8.54 -6.95 -13.89
C LEU A 255 -9.46 -5.87 -14.48
N VAL A 256 -10.22 -6.23 -15.50
CA VAL A 256 -11.22 -5.37 -16.17
C VAL A 256 -12.55 -6.09 -16.13
N ASP A 257 -13.60 -5.44 -15.61
CA ASP A 257 -14.95 -6.02 -15.46
C ASP A 257 -14.95 -7.41 -14.82
N ASP A 258 -14.23 -7.55 -13.71
CA ASP A 258 -14.04 -8.80 -12.94
C ASP A 258 -13.36 -9.94 -13.73
N LYS A 259 -12.70 -9.64 -14.85
CA LYS A 259 -11.97 -10.60 -15.69
C LYS A 259 -10.51 -10.21 -15.85
N TRP A 260 -9.64 -11.20 -15.77
CA TRP A 260 -8.21 -11.00 -16.01
C TRP A 260 -7.95 -10.86 -17.52
N VAL A 261 -7.52 -9.68 -17.93
CA VAL A 261 -7.14 -9.36 -19.31
C VAL A 261 -5.62 -9.34 -19.39
N LYS A 262 -5.07 -10.10 -20.34
CA LYS A 262 -3.63 -10.10 -20.61
C LYS A 262 -3.22 -8.81 -21.31
N VAL A 263 -2.13 -8.18 -20.86
CA VAL A 263 -1.52 -7.05 -21.56
C VAL A 263 -0.54 -7.60 -22.60
N PRO A 264 -0.78 -7.43 -23.91
CA PRO A 264 0.08 -7.96 -24.95
C PRO A 264 1.44 -7.25 -24.95
N VAL A 265 2.49 -7.95 -25.36
CA VAL A 265 3.83 -7.36 -25.50
C VAL A 265 3.94 -6.64 -26.85
N ILE A 266 4.10 -5.32 -26.80
CA ILE A 266 4.59 -4.51 -27.91
C ILE A 266 6.03 -4.12 -27.57
N PRO A 267 7.07 -4.63 -28.28
CA PRO A 267 8.46 -4.60 -27.82
C PRO A 267 9.03 -3.24 -27.44
N HIS A 268 8.50 -2.13 -27.94
CA HIS A 268 9.00 -0.79 -27.60
C HIS A 268 7.91 0.13 -27.05
N ALA A 269 6.71 -0.38 -26.77
CA ALA A 269 5.71 0.42 -26.07
C ALA A 269 5.99 0.43 -24.56
N LEU A 270 5.56 1.50 -23.91
CA LEU A 270 5.55 1.60 -22.45
C LEU A 270 4.12 1.32 -21.97
N VAL A 271 3.94 0.42 -21.02
CA VAL A 271 2.65 0.28 -20.34
C VAL A 271 2.56 1.39 -19.30
N ILE A 272 1.47 2.15 -19.31
CA ILE A 272 1.20 3.20 -18.34
C ILE A 272 -0.07 2.81 -17.58
N ASN A 273 0.01 2.78 -16.26
CA ASN A 273 -1.15 2.59 -15.40
C ASN A 273 -1.17 3.62 -14.26
N LEU A 274 -2.37 3.99 -13.82
CA LEU A 274 -2.53 4.91 -12.71
C LEU A 274 -2.57 4.15 -11.39
N GLY A 275 -2.08 4.79 -10.33
CA GLY A 275 -2.23 4.25 -8.98
C GLY A 275 -3.27 5.00 -8.16
N ASP A 276 -3.40 4.56 -6.91
CA ASP A 276 -4.44 4.99 -5.97
C ASP A 276 -4.43 6.51 -5.76
N GLN A 277 -3.23 7.12 -5.69
CA GLN A 277 -3.07 8.56 -5.52
C GLN A 277 -3.72 9.35 -6.67
N MET A 278 -3.54 8.91 -7.91
CA MET A 278 -4.14 9.60 -9.07
C MET A 278 -5.64 9.32 -9.21
N GLN A 279 -6.11 8.14 -8.78
CA GLN A 279 -7.55 7.89 -8.68
C GLN A 279 -8.21 8.88 -7.70
N ILE A 280 -7.54 9.21 -6.58
CA ILE A 280 -8.02 10.23 -5.64
C ILE A 280 -7.97 11.63 -6.28
N MET A 281 -6.84 12.01 -6.88
CA MET A 281 -6.67 13.32 -7.53
C MET A 281 -7.68 13.57 -8.64
N SER A 282 -8.06 12.53 -9.38
CA SER A 282 -9.10 12.60 -10.43
C SER A 282 -10.53 12.48 -9.90
N ASN A 283 -10.74 12.48 -8.57
CA ASN A 283 -12.04 12.29 -7.93
C ASN A 283 -12.78 11.02 -8.41
N GLY A 284 -12.04 9.93 -8.60
CA GLY A 284 -12.56 8.63 -9.04
C GLY A 284 -12.91 8.51 -10.52
N ILE A 285 -12.67 9.56 -11.34
CA ILE A 285 -12.91 9.55 -12.79
C ILE A 285 -11.97 8.56 -13.47
N PHE A 286 -10.68 8.62 -13.14
CA PHE A 286 -9.70 7.66 -13.61
C PHE A 286 -9.53 6.54 -12.58
N LYS A 287 -9.21 5.34 -13.07
CA LYS A 287 -9.14 4.12 -12.26
C LYS A 287 -7.70 3.75 -11.95
N SER A 288 -7.46 3.25 -10.74
CA SER A 288 -6.29 2.45 -10.43
C SER A 288 -6.64 0.97 -10.67
N PRO A 289 -6.02 0.32 -11.67
CA PRO A 289 -6.34 -1.06 -11.97
C PRO A 289 -5.73 -2.02 -10.97
N VAL A 290 -6.54 -2.99 -10.52
CA VAL A 290 -6.01 -4.21 -9.91
C VAL A 290 -5.28 -5.00 -10.99
N HIS A 291 -4.02 -5.35 -10.76
CA HIS A 291 -3.20 -6.06 -11.70
C HIS A 291 -2.33 -7.13 -11.02
N ARG A 292 -1.89 -8.12 -11.78
CA ARG A 292 -1.01 -9.22 -11.31
C ARG A 292 0.00 -9.58 -12.38
N VAL A 293 1.02 -10.36 -12.00
CA VAL A 293 1.97 -10.94 -12.95
C VAL A 293 1.94 -12.46 -12.83
N VAL A 294 1.60 -13.13 -13.91
CA VAL A 294 1.70 -14.60 -14.03
C VAL A 294 3.12 -14.99 -14.49
N THR A 295 3.52 -16.22 -14.18
CA THR A 295 4.79 -16.79 -14.66
C THR A 295 4.52 -17.86 -15.73
N ASN A 296 5.57 -18.49 -16.25
CA ASN A 296 5.50 -19.56 -17.23
C ASN A 296 6.64 -20.58 -16.99
N SER A 297 6.56 -21.73 -17.64
CA SER A 297 7.53 -22.82 -17.45
C SER A 297 8.75 -22.80 -18.37
N GLU A 298 8.78 -21.92 -19.37
CA GLU A 298 9.76 -22.01 -20.47
C GLU A 298 10.78 -20.87 -20.47
N LYS A 299 10.33 -19.66 -20.17
CA LYS A 299 11.09 -18.42 -20.34
C LYS A 299 11.06 -17.59 -19.08
N LEU A 300 12.23 -17.16 -18.63
CA LEU A 300 12.33 -16.06 -17.68
C LEU A 300 11.75 -14.79 -18.28
N ARG A 301 11.23 -13.90 -17.43
CA ARG A 301 10.71 -12.58 -17.81
C ARG A 301 11.40 -11.50 -16.98
N ILE A 302 11.66 -10.34 -17.58
CA ILE A 302 12.02 -9.13 -16.84
C ILE A 302 11.02 -8.00 -17.07
N SER A 303 10.99 -7.02 -16.17
CA SER A 303 10.36 -5.73 -16.44
C SER A 303 10.96 -4.61 -15.59
N VAL A 304 10.96 -3.39 -16.11
CA VAL A 304 11.45 -2.19 -15.41
C VAL A 304 10.28 -1.23 -15.21
N ALA A 305 9.87 -1.02 -13.97
CA ALA A 305 8.77 -0.14 -13.59
C ALA A 305 9.32 1.12 -12.93
N LEU A 306 8.83 2.30 -13.33
CA LEU A 306 9.10 3.56 -12.64
C LEU A 306 7.80 4.05 -12.02
N PHE A 307 7.79 4.16 -10.70
CA PHE A 307 6.69 4.65 -9.89
C PHE A 307 6.93 6.12 -9.61
N ASN A 308 6.02 7.00 -10.02
CA ASN A 308 6.06 8.42 -9.68
C ASN A 308 5.01 8.69 -8.61
N GLU A 309 5.44 9.24 -7.48
CA GLU A 309 4.62 9.58 -6.32
C GLU A 309 4.75 11.07 -6.01
N PRO A 310 3.68 11.72 -5.52
CA PRO A 310 3.78 13.08 -5.02
C PRO A 310 4.72 13.14 -3.80
N GLU A 311 5.12 14.35 -3.41
CA GLU A 311 5.93 14.55 -2.22
C GLU A 311 5.32 13.87 -0.97
N PRO A 312 6.14 13.20 -0.12
CA PRO A 312 5.68 12.49 1.07
C PRO A 312 4.82 13.33 2.04
N GLU A 313 5.10 14.63 2.10
CA GLU A 313 4.45 15.60 2.98
C GLU A 313 3.17 16.20 2.38
N ASN A 314 2.94 16.04 1.06
CA ASN A 314 1.77 16.60 0.41
C ASN A 314 0.50 15.84 0.79
N GLU A 315 -0.59 16.61 0.92
CA GLU A 315 -1.94 16.07 1.05
C GLU A 315 -2.43 15.64 -0.34
N ILE A 316 -2.83 14.37 -0.46
CA ILE A 316 -3.45 13.84 -1.66
C ILE A 316 -4.95 14.10 -1.58
N ARG A 317 -5.48 14.85 -2.55
CA ARG A 317 -6.88 15.23 -2.63
C ARG A 317 -7.34 15.35 -4.08
N ALA A 318 -8.66 15.31 -4.29
CA ALA A 318 -9.25 15.62 -5.59
C ALA A 318 -8.84 17.03 -6.05
N VAL A 319 -8.41 17.16 -7.30
CA VAL A 319 -8.11 18.45 -7.94
C VAL A 319 -9.35 19.33 -7.93
N ASP A 320 -9.20 20.60 -7.55
CA ASP A 320 -10.31 21.51 -7.29
C ASP A 320 -11.27 21.67 -8.48
N GLY A 321 -10.75 21.67 -9.71
CA GLY A 321 -11.56 21.75 -10.93
C GLY A 321 -12.45 20.54 -11.21
N LEU A 322 -12.34 19.46 -10.42
CA LEU A 322 -13.15 18.23 -10.53
C LEU A 322 -14.15 18.08 -9.38
N VAL A 323 -14.34 19.13 -8.58
CA VAL A 323 -15.23 19.16 -7.43
C VAL A 323 -16.34 20.17 -7.68
N ASP A 324 -17.59 19.71 -7.66
CA ASP A 324 -18.77 20.56 -7.76
C ASP A 324 -19.95 19.98 -6.96
N GLU A 325 -21.11 20.64 -6.97
CA GLU A 325 -22.30 20.19 -6.24
C GLU A 325 -22.79 18.78 -6.67
N ASN A 326 -22.58 18.41 -7.94
CA ASN A 326 -22.96 17.12 -8.49
C ASN A 326 -21.86 16.05 -8.29
N ARG A 327 -20.62 16.48 -8.04
CA ARG A 327 -19.47 15.62 -7.75
C ARG A 327 -18.69 16.16 -6.55
N PRO A 328 -19.21 15.97 -5.32
CA PRO A 328 -18.50 16.39 -4.12
C PRO A 328 -17.18 15.63 -3.98
N ARG A 329 -16.25 16.16 -3.18
CA ARG A 329 -15.01 15.44 -2.87
C ARG A 329 -15.36 14.08 -2.26
N THR A 330 -14.87 13.01 -2.88
CA THR A 330 -14.89 11.69 -2.25
C THR A 330 -13.95 11.75 -1.05
N ALA A 331 -14.43 11.38 0.14
CA ALA A 331 -13.81 11.67 1.46
C ALA A 331 -12.50 10.91 1.77
N VAL A 332 -11.52 10.92 0.86
CA VAL A 332 -10.17 10.41 1.07
C VAL A 332 -9.21 11.60 0.94
N GLN A 333 -8.89 12.21 2.08
CA GLN A 333 -7.76 13.12 2.27
C GLN A 333 -6.72 12.37 3.08
N THR A 334 -5.50 12.24 2.55
CA THR A 334 -4.41 11.56 3.25
C THR A 334 -3.08 12.20 2.88
N THR A 335 -2.13 12.21 3.80
CA THR A 335 -0.75 12.56 3.46
C THR A 335 -0.06 11.37 2.83
N THR A 336 0.85 11.63 1.89
CA THR A 336 1.60 10.57 1.19
C THR A 336 2.41 9.70 2.17
N GLY A 337 2.81 10.21 3.34
CA GLY A 337 3.52 9.44 4.38
C GLY A 337 2.67 8.49 5.25
N GLN A 338 1.34 8.63 5.30
CA GLN A 338 0.48 7.78 6.13
C GLN A 338 0.05 6.51 5.36
N ASN A 339 0.59 5.35 5.77
CA ASN A 339 0.37 4.04 5.13
C ASN A 339 -1.04 3.43 5.33
N SER A 340 -2.04 4.20 5.75
CA SER A 340 -3.41 3.70 5.98
C SER A 340 -4.35 4.08 4.82
N PHE A 341 -4.17 3.45 3.67
CA PHE A 341 -5.20 3.48 2.63
C PHE A 341 -6.31 2.48 2.98
N VAL A 342 -7.49 2.98 3.32
CA VAL A 342 -8.75 2.24 3.18
C VAL A 342 -9.46 2.87 1.99
N CYS A 343 -9.23 2.32 0.80
CA CYS A 343 -10.02 2.67 -0.37
C CYS A 343 -11.43 2.12 -0.17
N ARG A 344 -12.37 2.95 0.31
CA ARG A 344 -13.81 2.64 0.25
C ARG A 344 -14.31 3.02 -1.14
N THR A 345 -14.16 2.11 -2.11
CA THR A 345 -14.96 2.19 -3.34
C THR A 345 -16.28 1.45 -3.16
N SER A 346 -17.32 2.05 -3.72
CA SER A 346 -18.69 1.56 -3.78
C SER A 346 -18.82 0.12 -4.30
N SER A 347 -19.54 -0.71 -3.55
CA SER A 347 -20.32 -1.91 -3.94
C SER A 347 -19.71 -3.07 -4.77
N GLN A 348 -18.47 -3.03 -5.26
CA GLN A 348 -17.85 -4.20 -5.94
C GLN A 348 -16.79 -4.92 -5.09
N ALA A 349 -16.10 -4.22 -4.17
CA ALA A 349 -15.09 -4.82 -3.29
C ALA A 349 -15.64 -5.78 -2.22
N ALA A 350 -16.97 -5.81 -2.00
CA ALA A 350 -17.60 -6.68 -1.02
C ALA A 350 -17.52 -8.19 -1.34
N LYS A 351 -17.04 -8.58 -2.53
CA LYS A 351 -16.88 -9.99 -2.93
C LYS A 351 -15.48 -10.58 -2.70
N HIS A 352 -14.48 -9.77 -2.36
CA HIS A 352 -13.12 -10.24 -2.08
C HIS A 352 -12.57 -9.61 -0.78
N PRO A 353 -12.86 -10.19 0.40
CA PRO A 353 -12.58 -9.58 1.72
C PRO A 353 -11.09 -9.58 2.13
N HIS A 354 -10.16 -9.74 1.19
CA HIS A 354 -8.71 -9.80 1.46
C HIS A 354 -7.88 -8.79 0.66
N CYS A 355 -8.51 -7.76 0.10
CA CYS A 355 -7.80 -6.56 -0.37
C CYS A 355 -7.34 -5.72 0.83
N LEU A 356 -6.43 -6.26 1.63
CA LEU A 356 -5.73 -5.55 2.70
C LEU A 356 -4.28 -5.42 2.27
N THR A 357 -3.89 -4.16 2.08
CA THR A 357 -2.55 -3.63 1.89
C THR A 357 -1.42 -4.56 2.40
N SER A 358 -0.65 -5.12 1.47
CA SER A 358 0.70 -5.61 1.77
C SER A 358 1.66 -4.42 1.77
N ASN A 359 1.69 -3.64 2.86
CA ASN A 359 2.79 -2.76 3.25
C ASN A 359 2.53 -2.12 4.62
N MET A 360 2.50 -2.95 5.67
CA MET A 360 2.77 -2.48 7.04
C MET A 360 4.25 -2.74 7.36
N ALA A 361 5.15 -1.95 6.78
CA ALA A 361 6.56 -1.95 7.19
C ALA A 361 7.22 -0.65 6.72
N GLY A 362 7.04 0.42 7.52
CA GLY A 362 7.64 1.73 7.25
C GLY A 362 8.03 2.49 8.51
N MET A 363 8.13 1.82 9.65
CA MET A 363 8.80 2.39 10.82
C MET A 363 9.95 1.45 11.22
N PRO A 364 11.15 1.98 11.48
CA PRO A 364 12.22 1.17 12.03
C PRO A 364 11.79 0.73 13.43
N LEU A 365 11.57 -0.57 13.62
CA LEU A 365 11.56 -1.16 14.96
C LEU A 365 12.96 -0.96 15.53
N ALA A 366 13.06 -0.15 16.60
CA ALA A 366 14.29 -0.13 17.40
C ALA A 366 14.57 -1.56 17.87
N SER A 367 15.76 -2.07 17.55
CA SER A 367 16.18 -3.46 17.80
C SER A 367 16.53 -3.74 19.27
N ASP A 368 16.13 -2.88 20.19
CA ASP A 368 16.15 -3.14 21.62
C ASP A 368 14.84 -2.58 22.18
N GLY A 369 13.89 -3.47 22.47
CA GLY A 369 12.64 -3.07 23.10
C GLY A 369 12.96 -2.41 24.43
N VAL A 370 12.77 -1.09 24.52
CA VAL A 370 12.77 -0.39 25.80
C VAL A 370 11.60 -0.95 26.60
N SER A 371 11.82 -1.98 27.40
CA SER A 371 10.84 -2.42 28.37
C SER A 371 10.77 -1.35 29.44
N LEU A 372 9.60 -0.72 29.62
CA LEU A 372 9.37 0.06 30.82
C LEU A 372 9.65 -0.83 32.03
N SER A 373 10.47 -0.35 32.96
CA SER A 373 10.85 -1.11 34.16
C SER A 373 9.68 -1.33 35.12
N ARG A 374 8.61 -0.53 34.97
CA ARG A 374 7.34 -0.59 35.71
C ARG A 374 6.16 -0.29 34.79
N SER A 375 4.99 -0.81 35.13
CA SER A 375 3.76 -0.45 34.41
C SER A 375 3.31 0.98 34.74
N ILE A 376 2.60 1.62 33.79
CA ILE A 376 2.02 2.96 33.97
C ILE A 376 1.10 3.03 35.19
N GLN A 377 0.36 1.94 35.44
CA GLN A 377 -0.52 1.86 36.60
C GLN A 377 0.26 1.82 37.93
N GLU A 378 1.38 1.11 38.00
CA GLU A 378 2.25 1.12 39.20
C GLU A 378 2.86 2.49 39.43
N MET A 379 3.37 3.13 38.36
CA MET A 379 3.90 4.49 38.44
C MET A 379 2.83 5.47 38.94
N SER A 380 1.61 5.38 38.41
CA SER A 380 0.48 6.21 38.84
C SER A 380 0.06 5.95 40.29
N MET A 381 0.07 4.70 40.76
CA MET A 381 -0.31 4.36 42.14
C MET A 381 0.74 4.81 43.16
N ASN A 382 2.01 4.79 42.77
CA ASN A 382 3.13 5.21 43.62
C ASN A 382 3.34 6.73 43.61
N GLY A 383 2.66 7.46 42.72
CA GLY A 383 2.85 8.89 42.53
C GLY A 383 4.19 9.22 41.85
N ASP A 384 4.74 8.28 41.09
CA ASP A 384 5.97 8.48 40.31
C ASP A 384 5.70 9.53 39.21
N GLU A 385 6.64 10.46 38.98
CA GLU A 385 6.54 11.38 37.85
C GLU A 385 6.63 10.62 36.52
N PRO A 386 5.86 11.00 35.48
CA PRO A 386 5.95 10.37 34.18
C PRO A 386 7.38 10.46 33.61
N PRO A 387 7.93 9.35 33.09
CA PRO A 387 9.20 9.39 32.38
C PRO A 387 9.20 10.34 31.16
N PRO A 388 10.37 10.82 30.70
CA PRO A 388 10.47 11.74 29.56
C PRO A 388 9.82 11.27 28.25
N GLU A 389 9.65 9.96 28.11
CA GLU A 389 9.00 9.29 26.99
C GLU A 389 7.48 9.53 26.96
N PHE A 390 6.88 10.03 28.05
CA PHE A 390 5.47 10.42 28.13
C PHE A 390 5.24 11.93 27.99
N TYR A 391 6.31 12.73 27.91
CA TYR A 391 6.20 14.17 27.72
C TYR A 391 6.03 14.52 26.25
N VAL A 392 4.95 15.23 25.91
CA VAL A 392 4.77 15.85 24.60
C VAL A 392 5.74 17.02 24.48
N LYS A 393 6.82 16.87 23.70
CA LYS A 393 7.88 17.89 23.53
C LYS A 393 7.54 18.98 22.51
N ASP A 394 6.43 18.82 21.78
CA ASP A 394 6.05 19.73 20.70
C ASP A 394 5.07 20.80 21.19
N SER A 395 5.52 22.05 21.18
CA SER A 395 4.75 23.20 21.62
C SER A 395 3.59 23.57 20.68
N SER A 396 3.50 22.94 19.50
CA SER A 396 2.40 23.11 18.56
C SER A 396 1.08 22.48 19.03
N PHE A 397 1.12 21.53 19.97
CA PHE A 397 -0.07 20.93 20.60
C PHE A 397 -0.42 21.53 21.97
N THR A 398 0.44 22.37 22.55
CA THR A 398 0.31 22.81 23.95
C THR A 398 -0.34 24.17 24.14
N HIS A 399 -0.80 24.84 23.07
CA HIS A 399 -1.67 26.01 23.20
C HIS A 399 -3.13 25.60 23.08
N THR A 400 -3.62 24.82 24.03
CA THR A 400 -5.04 24.87 24.35
C THR A 400 -5.13 25.24 25.82
N ASP A 401 -5.14 26.55 26.05
CA ASP A 401 -5.53 27.09 27.35
C ASP A 401 -6.94 26.56 27.63
N TYR A 402 -7.08 25.68 28.62
CA TYR A 402 -8.37 25.06 28.96
C TYR A 402 -9.44 26.10 29.31
N SER A 403 -9.04 27.34 29.59
CA SER A 403 -9.88 28.53 29.77
C SER A 403 -10.58 29.02 28.50
N ASP A 404 -10.10 28.69 27.31
CA ASP A 404 -10.65 29.17 26.02
C ASP A 404 -11.56 28.14 25.31
N LEU A 405 -11.81 26.98 25.91
CA LEU A 405 -12.76 25.94 25.42
C LEU A 405 -14.25 26.35 25.50
N SER A 406 -14.54 27.66 25.56
CA SER A 406 -15.89 28.21 25.73
C SER A 406 -16.74 28.26 24.45
N ALA A 407 -16.27 27.69 23.32
CA ALA A 407 -17.12 27.38 22.18
C ALA A 407 -17.33 25.85 22.09
N SER A 408 -18.43 25.38 22.68
CA SER A 408 -18.83 23.98 22.78
C SER A 408 -18.94 23.28 21.41
N ILE A 409 -17.89 22.61 20.97
CA ILE A 409 -18.02 21.56 19.95
C ILE A 409 -18.70 20.38 20.63
N SER A 410 -20.02 20.30 20.55
CA SER A 410 -20.77 19.14 21.06
C SER A 410 -20.53 17.95 20.15
N VAL A 411 -19.98 16.85 20.67
CA VAL A 411 -19.90 15.58 19.94
C VAL A 411 -21.33 15.18 19.53
N PRO A 412 -21.63 14.99 18.22
CA PRO A 412 -22.97 14.64 17.77
C PRO A 412 -23.46 13.35 18.42
N VAL A 413 -24.72 13.32 18.86
CA VAL A 413 -25.39 12.12 19.37
C VAL A 413 -26.29 11.57 18.28
N ILE A 414 -26.07 10.31 17.86
CA ILE A 414 -26.84 9.63 16.80
C ILE A 414 -27.67 8.50 17.41
N ASP A 415 -28.98 8.53 17.19
CA ASP A 415 -29.87 7.44 17.51
C ASP A 415 -29.90 6.39 16.39
N ILE A 416 -29.22 5.27 16.62
CA ILE A 416 -29.09 4.19 15.65
C ILE A 416 -30.46 3.57 15.32
N SER A 417 -31.41 3.59 16.25
CA SER A 417 -32.75 3.03 16.01
C SER A 417 -33.55 3.82 14.97
N LEU A 418 -33.21 5.10 14.77
CA LEU A 418 -33.89 5.98 13.84
C LEU A 418 -33.23 6.04 12.45
N LEU A 419 -32.03 5.48 12.27
CA LEU A 419 -31.29 5.58 11.00
C LEU A 419 -32.03 5.00 9.79
N LEU A 420 -32.89 4.00 10.01
CA LEU A 420 -33.69 3.37 8.94
C LEU A 420 -35.03 4.10 8.68
N SER A 421 -35.46 4.98 9.58
CA SER A 421 -36.80 5.58 9.56
C SER A 421 -36.80 7.12 9.50
N SER A 422 -35.68 7.77 9.87
CA SER A 422 -35.53 9.21 9.93
C SER A 422 -34.43 9.69 8.98
N LYS A 423 -34.82 10.48 7.98
CA LYS A 423 -33.87 11.15 7.08
C LYS A 423 -33.01 12.18 7.83
N ASP A 424 -33.59 12.82 8.85
CA ASP A 424 -32.88 13.83 9.65
C ASP A 424 -31.76 13.20 10.47
N GLU A 425 -32.00 12.01 11.03
CA GLU A 425 -30.98 11.30 11.82
C GLU A 425 -29.85 10.76 10.91
N LEU A 426 -30.20 10.34 9.69
CA LEU A 426 -29.22 9.93 8.68
C LEU A 426 -28.34 11.11 8.23
N GLU A 427 -28.92 12.30 8.04
CA GLU A 427 -28.16 13.50 7.69
C GLU A 427 -27.26 13.94 8.86
N LYS A 428 -27.74 13.83 10.09
CA LYS A 428 -26.93 14.08 11.29
C LYS A 428 -25.73 13.15 11.38
N LEU A 429 -25.91 11.87 11.06
CA LEU A 429 -24.81 10.89 10.96
C LEU A 429 -23.83 11.29 9.85
N ARG A 430 -24.33 11.67 8.67
CA ARG A 430 -23.50 12.12 7.55
C ARG A 430 -22.65 13.33 7.92
N GLN A 431 -23.23 14.32 8.60
CA GLN A 431 -22.52 15.51 9.07
C GLN A 431 -21.45 15.15 10.09
N ALA A 432 -21.78 14.34 11.10
CA ALA A 432 -20.83 13.91 12.13
C ALA A 432 -19.61 13.19 11.53
N LEU A 433 -19.84 12.32 10.55
CA LEU A 433 -18.78 11.60 9.83
C LEU A 433 -17.95 12.51 8.93
N SER A 434 -18.55 13.56 8.36
CA SER A 434 -17.86 14.46 7.41
C SER A 434 -17.09 15.58 8.12
N SER A 435 -17.50 16.00 9.32
CA SER A 435 -16.87 17.10 10.04
C SER A 435 -15.81 16.66 11.04
N GLY A 436 -16.10 15.63 11.84
CA GLY A 436 -15.27 15.25 12.99
C GLY A 436 -14.95 13.77 13.12
N GLY A 437 -15.50 12.92 12.26
CA GLY A 437 -15.22 11.48 12.21
C GLY A 437 -15.66 10.69 13.45
N CYS A 438 -16.29 11.31 14.45
CA CYS A 438 -16.75 10.66 15.68
C CYS A 438 -18.14 11.16 16.10
N PHE A 439 -18.89 10.29 16.80
CA PHE A 439 -20.21 10.58 17.35
C PHE A 439 -20.51 9.64 18.52
N GLN A 440 -21.45 10.02 19.39
CA GLN A 440 -22.00 9.14 20.41
C GLN A 440 -23.20 8.39 19.83
N ALA A 441 -23.24 7.08 20.00
CA ALA A 441 -24.36 6.25 19.56
C ALA A 441 -25.34 5.99 20.72
N ILE A 442 -26.63 6.23 20.49
CA ILE A 442 -27.73 5.80 21.36
C ILE A 442 -28.70 4.91 20.55
N GLY A 443 -29.68 4.30 21.20
CA GLY A 443 -30.68 3.45 20.51
C GLY A 443 -30.10 2.21 19.83
N HIS A 444 -28.85 1.84 20.13
CA HIS A 444 -28.14 0.70 19.56
C HIS A 444 -28.63 -0.67 20.07
N GLY A 445 -29.68 -0.72 20.89
CA GLY A 445 -30.31 -1.96 21.37
C GLY A 445 -29.54 -2.73 22.47
N ILE A 446 -28.41 -2.22 22.95
CA ILE A 446 -27.65 -2.83 24.06
C ILE A 446 -28.17 -2.25 25.37
N SER A 447 -28.59 -3.10 26.31
CA SER A 447 -29.15 -2.63 27.58
C SER A 447 -28.12 -1.88 28.43
N ASN A 448 -28.54 -0.83 29.13
CA ASN A 448 -27.69 -0.10 30.07
C ASN A 448 -27.08 -1.03 31.14
N SER A 449 -27.88 -1.98 31.65
CA SER A 449 -27.41 -2.98 32.62
C SER A 449 -26.26 -3.85 32.09
N PHE A 450 -26.20 -4.10 30.78
CA PHE A 450 -25.13 -4.85 30.16
C PHE A 450 -23.88 -3.98 29.99
N ILE A 451 -24.03 -2.74 29.54
CA ILE A 451 -22.92 -1.78 29.44
C ILE A 451 -22.29 -1.55 30.83
N ASP A 452 -23.10 -1.45 31.88
CA ASP A 452 -22.62 -1.33 33.25
C ASP A 452 -21.82 -2.56 33.70
N LYS A 453 -22.28 -3.76 33.36
CA LYS A 453 -21.50 -4.99 33.58
C LYS A 453 -20.17 -4.98 32.84
N VAL A 454 -20.14 -4.52 31.59
CA VAL A 454 -18.88 -4.39 30.82
C VAL A 454 -17.92 -3.43 31.52
N ARG A 455 -18.40 -2.27 31.99
CA ARG A 455 -17.61 -1.31 32.77
C ARG A 455 -17.11 -1.91 34.08
N GLU A 456 -17.95 -2.65 34.79
CA GLU A 456 -17.61 -3.31 36.05
C GLU A 456 -16.52 -4.36 35.86
N VAL A 457 -16.66 -5.24 34.86
CA VAL A 457 -15.67 -6.27 34.51
C VAL A 457 -14.33 -5.63 34.14
N ALA A 458 -14.34 -4.56 33.34
CA ALA A 458 -13.11 -3.84 33.00
C ALA A 458 -12.44 -3.25 34.25
N LYS A 459 -13.20 -2.57 35.11
CA LYS A 459 -12.68 -2.02 36.38
C LYS A 459 -12.11 -3.11 37.29
N GLN A 460 -12.78 -4.25 37.40
CA GLN A 460 -12.31 -5.39 38.19
C GLN A 460 -10.98 -5.91 37.65
N PHE A 461 -10.86 -6.14 36.34
CA PHE A 461 -9.62 -6.60 35.73
C PHE A 461 -8.47 -5.62 35.96
N PHE A 462 -8.65 -4.33 35.65
CA PHE A 462 -7.58 -3.34 35.86
C PHE A 462 -7.29 -3.10 37.35
N GLY A 463 -8.23 -3.40 38.25
CA GLY A 463 -8.02 -3.38 39.69
C GLY A 463 -7.26 -4.58 40.27
N LEU A 464 -6.97 -5.62 39.47
CA LEU A 464 -6.20 -6.77 39.93
C LEU A 464 -4.73 -6.42 40.21
N PRO A 465 -4.05 -7.19 41.07
CA PRO A 465 -2.60 -7.10 41.25
C PRO A 465 -1.85 -7.22 39.92
N GLN A 466 -0.70 -6.56 39.81
CA GLN A 466 0.09 -6.55 38.57
C GLN A 466 0.47 -7.97 38.11
N GLU A 467 0.84 -8.85 39.04
CA GLU A 467 1.16 -10.25 38.76
C GLU A 467 0.01 -11.00 38.08
N GLU A 468 -1.25 -10.72 38.46
CA GLU A 468 -2.44 -11.34 37.87
C GLU A 468 -2.70 -10.84 36.45
N LYS A 469 -2.45 -9.54 36.19
CA LYS A 469 -2.62 -8.95 34.86
C LYS A 469 -1.51 -9.36 33.91
N GLN A 470 -0.28 -9.51 34.42
CA GLN A 470 0.89 -9.92 33.64
C GLN A 470 0.78 -11.35 33.07
N LYS A 471 -0.08 -12.21 33.63
CA LYS A 471 -0.41 -13.52 33.04
C LYS A 471 -0.92 -13.42 31.60
N TYR A 472 -1.49 -12.27 31.23
CA TYR A 472 -2.05 -12.02 29.91
C TYR A 472 -1.19 -11.04 29.10
N SER A 473 0.07 -10.86 29.47
CA SER A 473 0.98 -9.89 28.82
C SER A 473 1.09 -10.12 27.33
N ARG A 474 1.11 -9.01 26.58
CA ARG A 474 1.35 -9.03 25.14
C ARG A 474 2.79 -9.46 24.84
N ALA A 475 2.97 -10.44 23.97
CA ALA A 475 4.29 -10.84 23.46
C ALA A 475 4.84 -9.82 22.45
N VAL A 476 6.16 -9.80 22.24
CA VAL A 476 6.88 -8.82 21.40
C VAL A 476 6.33 -8.70 19.97
N ASN A 477 5.80 -9.79 19.39
CA ASN A 477 5.23 -9.84 18.04
C ASN A 477 3.71 -10.11 18.02
N GLU A 478 3.02 -9.89 19.14
CA GLU A 478 1.58 -10.08 19.25
C GLU A 478 0.88 -8.74 19.43
N VAL A 479 -0.30 -8.58 18.81
CA VAL A 479 -1.13 -7.38 18.99
C VAL A 479 -2.13 -7.53 20.15
N GLN A 480 -2.47 -8.77 20.52
CA GLN A 480 -3.35 -9.11 21.64
C GLN A 480 -2.61 -9.28 22.96
N GLY A 481 -3.25 -8.88 24.05
CA GLY A 481 -2.74 -9.03 25.41
C GLY A 481 -2.79 -7.73 26.21
N TYR A 482 -2.35 -7.84 27.46
CA TYR A 482 -2.22 -6.77 28.43
C TYR A 482 -0.87 -6.07 28.29
N GLY A 483 -0.84 -4.74 28.33
CA GLY A 483 0.40 -3.95 28.30
C GLY A 483 0.19 -2.50 27.88
N HIS A 484 1.30 -1.80 27.63
CA HIS A 484 1.31 -0.46 27.04
C HIS A 484 1.33 -0.53 25.50
N ASP A 485 1.41 0.61 24.81
CA ASP A 485 1.55 0.62 23.35
C ASP A 485 2.81 -0.07 22.85
N LEU A 486 2.78 -0.55 21.62
CA LEU A 486 3.99 -1.11 21.00
C LEU A 486 5.00 0.05 20.89
N ILE A 487 6.14 -0.12 21.55
CA ILE A 487 7.24 0.83 21.46
C ILE A 487 7.96 0.48 20.17
N VAL A 488 7.70 1.28 19.14
CA VAL A 488 8.30 1.09 17.81
C VAL A 488 9.55 1.96 17.63
N SER A 489 9.77 2.96 18.49
CA SER A 489 10.94 3.85 18.44
C SER A 489 11.32 4.39 19.82
N GLU A 490 12.62 4.58 20.08
CA GLU A 490 13.13 5.26 21.28
C GLU A 490 12.70 6.73 21.39
N LYS A 491 12.26 7.33 20.28
CA LYS A 491 11.77 8.72 20.24
C LYS A 491 10.24 8.82 20.30
N GLN A 492 9.55 7.70 20.43
CA GLN A 492 8.09 7.66 20.48
C GLN A 492 7.60 8.31 21.77
N VAL A 493 6.65 9.25 21.65
CA VAL A 493 5.86 9.68 22.80
C VAL A 493 4.86 8.58 23.10
N LEU A 494 4.91 8.03 24.32
CA LEU A 494 4.05 6.95 24.75
C LEU A 494 2.75 7.49 25.36
N ASP A 495 1.65 6.80 25.12
CA ASP A 495 0.37 7.14 25.77
C ASP A 495 0.41 6.73 27.24
N TRP A 496 -0.05 7.62 28.12
CA TRP A 496 -0.21 7.33 29.55
C TRP A 496 -1.45 6.45 29.81
N ASN A 497 -1.41 5.19 29.36
CA ASN A 497 -2.47 4.22 29.63
C ASN A 497 -1.97 2.75 29.67
N SER A 498 -2.78 1.88 30.26
CA SER A 498 -2.62 0.43 30.17
C SER A 498 -3.80 -0.15 29.38
N ARG A 499 -3.51 -1.11 28.49
CA ARG A 499 -4.50 -1.68 27.56
C ARG A 499 -4.59 -3.19 27.75
N LEU A 500 -5.77 -3.72 27.52
CA LEU A 500 -6.01 -5.15 27.27
C LEU A 500 -6.65 -5.25 25.90
N PHE A 501 -5.91 -5.76 24.92
CA PHE A 501 -6.39 -5.87 23.54
C PHE A 501 -6.72 -7.32 23.21
N LEU A 502 -7.95 -7.60 22.76
CA LEU A 502 -8.42 -8.97 22.49
C LEU A 502 -9.14 -9.04 21.15
N ARG A 503 -8.87 -10.07 20.36
CA ARG A 503 -9.65 -10.35 19.16
C ARG A 503 -10.97 -11.01 19.54
N VAL A 504 -12.09 -10.35 19.22
CA VAL A 504 -13.44 -10.88 19.50
C VAL A 504 -14.02 -11.65 18.31
N PHE A 505 -13.73 -11.27 17.07
CA PHE A 505 -14.16 -12.00 15.87
C PHE A 505 -13.05 -12.07 14.81
N PRO A 506 -13.06 -13.11 13.94
CA PRO A 506 -13.94 -14.28 13.97
C PRO A 506 -13.59 -15.24 15.11
N GLU A 507 -14.55 -16.06 15.57
CA GLU A 507 -14.41 -16.85 16.81
C GLU A 507 -13.24 -17.84 16.78
N HIS A 508 -12.98 -18.44 15.62
CA HIS A 508 -11.89 -19.40 15.43
C HIS A 508 -10.48 -18.78 15.51
N GLN A 509 -10.37 -17.45 15.56
CA GLN A 509 -9.09 -16.72 15.70
C GLN A 509 -8.89 -16.18 17.13
N ARG A 510 -9.81 -16.45 18.06
CA ARG A 510 -9.66 -16.02 19.46
C ARG A 510 -8.50 -16.78 20.12
N LYS A 511 -7.57 -16.03 20.72
CA LYS A 511 -6.52 -16.58 21.58
C LYS A 511 -7.01 -16.64 23.02
N LEU A 512 -7.78 -17.68 23.37
CA LEU A 512 -8.49 -17.77 24.66
C LEU A 512 -7.55 -17.76 25.87
N ASP A 513 -6.30 -18.16 25.69
CA ASP A 513 -5.21 -18.04 26.65
C ASP A 513 -4.95 -16.58 27.09
N LEU A 514 -5.17 -15.62 26.20
CA LEU A 514 -5.02 -14.18 26.49
C LEU A 514 -6.28 -13.54 27.10
N TRP A 515 -7.40 -14.26 27.16
CA TRP A 515 -8.63 -13.75 27.77
C TRP A 515 -8.59 -13.96 29.28
N PRO A 516 -8.73 -12.93 30.13
CA PRO A 516 -8.68 -13.10 31.57
C PRO A 516 -9.66 -14.14 32.15
N GLU A 517 -9.18 -15.00 33.04
CA GLU A 517 -10.03 -15.91 33.85
C GLU A 517 -10.64 -15.20 35.05
N ASN A 518 -9.91 -14.21 35.57
CA ASN A 518 -10.30 -13.33 36.65
C ASN A 518 -10.46 -11.92 36.08
N PRO A 519 -11.63 -11.26 36.22
CA PRO A 519 -12.81 -11.66 37.00
C PRO A 519 -13.61 -12.82 36.37
N ASN A 520 -14.24 -13.66 37.21
CA ASN A 520 -14.92 -14.92 36.84
C ASN A 520 -16.04 -14.78 35.77
N ASN A 521 -16.46 -13.55 35.47
CA ASN A 521 -17.47 -13.19 34.48
C ASN A 521 -16.86 -12.71 33.14
N PHE A 522 -15.54 -12.54 33.03
CA PHE A 522 -14.88 -12.02 31.82
C PHE A 522 -15.06 -12.95 30.61
N ARG A 523 -14.95 -14.28 30.81
CA ARG A 523 -15.12 -15.31 29.77
C ARG A 523 -16.56 -15.82 29.62
N ARG A 524 -17.50 -15.42 30.48
CA ARG A 524 -18.90 -15.89 30.44
C ARG A 524 -19.70 -15.17 29.36
N TRP A 525 -19.47 -15.57 28.10
CA TRP A 525 -20.24 -15.10 26.93
C TRP A 525 -21.15 -16.18 26.32
N ARG A 526 -21.15 -17.41 26.88
CA ARG A 526 -22.06 -18.49 26.49
C ARG A 526 -23.24 -18.53 27.45
N ASN A 527 -24.38 -18.03 27.00
CA ASN A 527 -25.76 -18.37 27.39
C ASN A 527 -26.64 -17.12 27.42
N HIS A 528 -26.85 -16.49 26.26
CA HIS A 528 -28.09 -15.78 25.94
C HIS A 528 -28.36 -15.90 24.44
#